data_AF-A0A6I2SHN5-F1
#
_entry.id   AF-A0A6I2SHN5-F1
#
_cell.length_a   1.000
_cell.length_b   1.000
_cell.length_c   1.000
_cell.angle_alpha   90.00
_cell.angle_beta   90.00
_cell.angle_gamma   90.00
#
_symmetry.space_group_name_H-M   'P 1'
#
loop_
_entity.id
_entity.type
_entity.pdbx_description
1 polymer ?
#
loop_
_entity_poly.entity_id
_entity_poly.type
_entity_poly.pdbx_seq_one_letter_code
_entity_poly.pdbx_strand_id
1 'polypeptide(L)'
;MTLETIFYTQITSVIAFIFVVFGVYRLLVQQKDATIEQLKERLTYLETKVKDFEKQSPDVMVESLHRRVEIAKAEILRLKDEGEEYKGQVTGKEEELHGLKFKLEKLAALLADSDLVCPDCGAPLVTRNYYTIYGPGDQDADVEYAEYECGYVRDEGNERGNRPCGARGTFEGET
;
A
#
# COMPACT_ATOMS: atom_id res chain seq x y z
N MET A 1 -18.06 48.46 105.98
CA MET A 1 -18.17 47.41 104.94
C MET A 1 -17.51 47.90 103.66
N THR A 2 -16.17 47.85 103.50
CA THR A 2 -15.55 48.58 102.37
C THR A 2 -14.18 48.10 101.86
N LEU A 3 -13.64 46.93 102.24
CA LEU A 3 -12.37 46.43 101.66
C LEU A 3 -12.44 44.97 101.21
N GLU A 4 -12.99 44.08 102.05
CA GLU A 4 -13.13 42.65 101.71
C GLU A 4 -14.01 42.39 100.48
N THR A 5 -15.11 43.15 100.32
CA THR A 5 -15.98 43.05 99.14
C THR A 5 -15.32 43.56 97.85
N ILE A 6 -14.40 44.53 97.96
CA ILE A 6 -13.67 45.07 96.81
C ILE A 6 -12.58 44.07 96.37
N PHE A 7 -11.87 43.45 97.30
CA PHE A 7 -10.91 42.39 96.97
C PHE A 7 -11.58 41.14 96.41
N TYR A 8 -12.72 40.72 96.96
CA TYR A 8 -13.44 39.54 96.48
C TYR A 8 -13.95 39.71 95.04
N THR A 9 -14.48 40.89 94.69
CA THR A 9 -14.95 41.20 93.33
C THR A 9 -13.82 41.25 92.30
N GLN A 10 -12.62 41.69 92.71
CA GLN A 10 -11.42 41.64 91.86
C GLN A 10 -10.93 40.20 91.64
N ILE A 11 -10.91 39.37 92.67
CA ILE A 11 -10.51 37.96 92.54
C ILE A 11 -11.51 37.21 91.65
N THR A 12 -12.82 37.42 91.84
CA THR A 12 -13.83 36.77 91.00
C THR A 12 -13.79 37.24 89.55
N SER A 13 -13.48 38.52 89.26
CA SER A 13 -13.34 38.98 87.88
C SER A 13 -12.12 38.41 87.18
N VAL A 14 -10.98 38.26 87.89
CA VAL A 14 -9.77 37.61 87.36
C VAL A 14 -10.03 36.13 87.09
N ILE A 15 -10.69 35.44 88.02
CA ILE A 15 -11.06 34.02 87.84
C ILE A 15 -12.01 33.86 86.65
N ALA A 16 -13.05 34.69 86.55
CA ALA A 16 -13.98 34.66 85.42
C ALA A 16 -13.28 34.94 84.08
N PHE A 17 -12.34 35.90 84.05
CA PHE A 17 -11.53 36.20 82.88
C PHE A 17 -10.67 34.99 82.45
N ILE A 18 -10.02 34.31 83.40
CA ILE A 18 -9.24 33.10 83.12
C ILE A 18 -10.12 32.00 82.49
N PHE A 19 -11.34 31.79 83.03
CA PHE A 19 -12.27 30.81 82.46
C PHE A 19 -12.72 31.16 81.04
N VAL A 20 -12.98 32.44 80.76
CA VAL A 20 -13.35 32.90 79.41
C VAL A 20 -12.18 32.68 78.43
N VAL A 21 -10.95 33.07 78.81
CA VAL A 21 -9.76 32.86 77.97
C VAL A 21 -9.53 31.37 77.71
N PHE A 22 -9.67 30.53 78.74
CA PHE A 22 -9.52 29.08 78.61
C PHE A 22 -10.61 28.47 77.70
N GLY A 23 -11.85 28.94 77.80
CA GLY A 23 -12.94 28.52 76.93
C GLY A 23 -12.69 28.89 75.46
N VAL A 24 -12.26 30.12 75.19
CA VAL A 24 -11.91 30.58 73.84
C VAL A 24 -10.71 29.81 73.29
N TYR A 25 -9.70 29.55 74.11
CA TYR A 25 -8.54 28.74 73.72
C TYR A 25 -8.95 27.32 73.32
N ARG A 26 -9.78 26.64 74.13
CA ARG A 26 -10.28 25.29 73.82
C ARG A 26 -11.08 25.26 72.52
N LEU A 27 -11.92 26.26 72.28
CA LEU A 27 -12.70 26.35 71.05
C LEU A 27 -11.81 26.52 69.80
N LEU A 28 -10.79 27.38 69.90
CA LEU A 28 -9.82 27.59 68.83
C LEU A 28 -9.00 26.32 68.52
N VAL A 29 -8.60 25.57 69.55
CA VAL A 29 -7.89 24.30 69.37
C VAL A 29 -8.77 23.29 68.65
N GLN A 30 -10.04 23.14 69.05
CA GLN A 30 -10.98 22.23 68.38
C GLN A 30 -11.22 22.60 66.90
N GLN A 31 -11.35 23.89 66.59
CA GLN A 31 -11.48 24.33 65.19
C GLN A 31 -10.21 24.01 64.37
N LYS A 32 -9.03 24.20 64.95
CA LYS A 32 -7.77 23.85 64.28
C LYS A 32 -7.65 22.35 64.05
N ASP A 33 -8.01 21.53 65.02
CA ASP A 33 -7.96 20.06 64.88
C ASP A 33 -8.89 19.58 63.77
N ALA A 34 -10.14 20.07 63.72
CA ALA A 34 -11.07 19.75 62.65
C ALA A 34 -10.55 20.20 61.26
N THR A 35 -9.91 21.36 61.20
CA THR A 35 -9.32 21.87 59.95
C THR A 35 -8.13 21.02 59.52
N ILE A 36 -7.28 20.59 60.46
CA ILE A 36 -6.13 19.71 60.20
C ILE A 36 -6.61 18.34 59.70
N GLU A 37 -7.65 17.80 60.29
CA GLU A 37 -8.22 16.51 59.88
C GLU A 37 -8.82 16.61 58.47
N GLN A 38 -9.58 17.66 58.19
CA GLN A 38 -10.10 17.92 56.85
C GLN A 38 -8.99 18.11 55.80
N LEU A 39 -7.90 18.80 56.15
CA LEU A 39 -6.74 18.98 55.28
C LEU A 39 -6.04 17.65 55.00
N LYS A 40 -5.92 16.78 56.03
CA LYS A 40 -5.34 15.43 55.88
C LYS A 40 -6.19 14.57 54.94
N GLU A 41 -7.51 14.55 55.11
CA GLU A 41 -8.41 13.80 54.21
C GLU A 41 -8.32 14.29 52.77
N ARG A 42 -8.24 15.61 52.55
CA ARG A 42 -8.04 16.15 51.21
C ARG A 42 -6.70 15.73 50.62
N LEU A 43 -5.63 15.74 51.42
CA LEU A 43 -4.31 15.29 50.97
C LEU A 43 -4.33 13.81 50.58
N THR A 44 -4.90 12.93 51.41
CA THR A 44 -4.97 11.49 51.09
C THR A 44 -5.86 11.22 49.88
N TYR A 45 -6.97 11.94 49.74
CA TYR A 45 -7.84 11.85 48.58
C TYR A 45 -7.12 12.28 47.29
N LEU A 46 -6.44 13.44 47.31
CA LEU A 46 -5.68 13.90 46.15
C LEU A 46 -4.52 12.95 45.82
N GLU A 47 -3.80 12.45 46.81
CA GLU A 47 -2.70 11.51 46.60
C GLU A 47 -3.19 10.21 45.95
N THR A 48 -4.34 9.68 46.39
CA THR A 48 -4.97 8.49 45.80
C THR A 48 -5.35 8.77 44.35
N LYS A 49 -5.95 9.95 44.08
CA LYS A 49 -6.36 10.35 42.73
C LYS A 49 -5.16 10.52 41.79
N VAL A 50 -4.05 11.07 42.28
CA VAL A 50 -2.80 11.19 41.50
C VAL A 50 -2.25 9.79 41.17
N LYS A 51 -2.19 8.88 42.15
CA LYS A 51 -1.75 7.49 41.92
C LYS A 51 -2.64 6.75 40.92
N ASP A 52 -3.95 6.98 40.94
CA ASP A 52 -4.88 6.38 39.98
C ASP A 52 -4.70 6.96 38.57
N PHE A 53 -4.49 8.28 38.44
CA PHE A 53 -4.20 8.90 37.14
C PHE A 53 -2.83 8.51 36.57
N GLU A 54 -1.83 8.32 37.43
CA GLU A 54 -0.48 7.88 37.04
C GLU A 54 -0.53 6.45 36.49
N LYS A 55 -1.34 5.57 37.10
CA LYS A 55 -1.60 4.21 36.60
C LYS A 55 -2.43 4.18 35.31
N GLN A 56 -3.32 5.16 35.08
CA GLN A 56 -4.28 5.12 33.97
C GLN A 56 -3.83 5.86 32.70
N SER A 57 -3.05 6.95 32.79
CA SER A 57 -3.03 7.95 31.70
C SER A 57 -1.87 7.90 30.68
N PRO A 58 -0.60 7.57 30.99
CA PRO A 58 0.46 7.63 29.99
C PRO A 58 0.90 6.24 29.49
N ASP A 59 1.14 5.30 30.39
CA ASP A 59 2.01 4.16 30.07
C ASP A 59 1.33 3.14 29.14
N VAL A 60 0.09 2.76 29.43
CA VAL A 60 -0.67 1.80 28.60
C VAL A 60 -1.00 2.39 27.23
N MET A 61 -1.32 3.69 27.16
CA MET A 61 -1.64 4.32 25.88
C MET A 61 -0.40 4.50 25.02
N VAL A 62 0.72 4.93 25.62
CA VAL A 62 2.02 5.03 24.95
C VAL A 62 2.51 3.66 24.49
N GLU A 63 2.40 2.63 25.31
CA GLU A 63 2.75 1.25 24.94
C GLU A 63 1.87 0.74 23.78
N SER A 64 0.56 0.98 23.83
CA SER A 64 -0.35 0.58 22.75
C SER A 64 -0.05 1.31 21.45
N LEU A 65 0.30 2.60 21.51
CA LEU A 65 0.66 3.40 20.35
C LEU A 65 2.01 2.95 19.79
N HIS A 66 3.00 2.74 20.66
CA HIS A 66 4.31 2.21 20.27
C HIS A 66 4.17 0.85 19.57
N ARG A 67 3.35 -0.05 20.12
CA ARG A 67 3.06 -1.34 19.49
C ARG A 67 2.43 -1.19 18.10
N ARG A 68 1.47 -0.27 17.93
CA ARG A 68 0.85 0.01 16.62
C ARG A 68 1.85 0.59 15.64
N VAL A 69 2.74 1.48 16.09
CA VAL A 69 3.80 2.06 15.27
C VAL A 69 4.78 0.99 14.81
N GLU A 70 5.20 0.07 15.69
CA GLU A 70 6.09 -1.03 15.32
C GLU A 70 5.44 -2.00 14.33
N ILE A 71 4.16 -2.37 14.53
CA ILE A 71 3.41 -3.20 13.57
C ILE A 71 3.32 -2.51 12.20
N ALA A 72 2.96 -1.22 12.17
CA ALA A 72 2.85 -0.47 10.93
C ALA A 72 4.21 -0.34 10.22
N LYS A 73 5.29 -0.13 10.98
CA LYS A 73 6.65 -0.05 10.45
C LYS A 73 7.11 -1.39 9.86
N ALA A 74 6.85 -2.50 10.54
CA ALA A 74 7.15 -3.83 10.03
C ALA A 74 6.41 -4.12 8.72
N GLU A 75 5.13 -3.73 8.65
CA GLU A 75 4.33 -3.90 7.44
C GLU A 75 4.81 -3.03 6.27
N ILE A 76 5.21 -1.78 6.53
CA ILE A 76 5.81 -0.91 5.51
C ILE A 76 7.10 -1.53 4.94
N LEU A 77 7.94 -2.12 5.79
CA LEU A 77 9.15 -2.79 5.34
C LEU A 77 8.84 -4.02 4.48
N ARG A 78 7.91 -4.86 4.91
CA ARG A 78 7.46 -6.03 4.13
C ARG A 78 6.95 -5.62 2.75
N LEU A 79 6.06 -4.62 2.70
CA LEU A 79 5.49 -4.11 1.45
C LEU A 79 6.55 -3.49 0.54
N LYS A 80 7.57 -2.85 1.12
CA LYS A 80 8.68 -2.30 0.35
C LYS A 80 9.52 -3.41 -0.29
N ASP A 81 9.86 -4.44 0.47
CA ASP A 81 10.65 -5.57 -0.02
C ASP A 81 9.89 -6.33 -1.13
N GLU A 82 8.59 -6.56 -0.93
CA GLU A 82 7.71 -7.13 -1.97
C GLU A 82 7.63 -6.25 -3.22
N GLY A 83 7.56 -4.92 -3.05
CA GLY A 83 7.57 -3.97 -4.16
C GLY A 83 8.83 -4.05 -5.01
N GLU A 84 10.00 -4.19 -4.39
CA GLU A 84 11.27 -4.36 -5.11
C GLU A 84 11.35 -5.73 -5.81
N GLU A 85 10.84 -6.79 -5.18
CA GLU A 85 10.75 -8.11 -5.81
C GLU A 85 9.87 -8.08 -7.06
N TYR A 86 8.66 -7.52 -6.96
CA TYR A 86 7.76 -7.39 -8.11
C TYR A 86 8.34 -6.53 -9.21
N LYS A 87 9.04 -5.44 -8.87
CA LYS A 87 9.75 -4.63 -9.85
C LYS A 87 10.79 -5.46 -10.60
N GLY A 88 11.56 -6.29 -9.89
CA GLY A 88 12.50 -7.23 -10.51
C GLY A 88 11.81 -8.23 -11.46
N GLN A 89 10.67 -8.80 -11.05
CA GLN A 89 9.90 -9.71 -11.89
C GLN A 89 9.35 -9.02 -13.15
N VAL A 90 8.85 -7.79 -13.03
CA VAL A 90 8.37 -7.00 -14.17
C VAL A 90 9.50 -6.73 -15.15
N THR A 91 10.66 -6.25 -14.68
CA THR A 91 11.81 -6.00 -15.55
C THR A 91 12.28 -7.27 -16.25
N GLY A 92 12.34 -8.41 -15.55
CA GLY A 92 12.68 -9.69 -16.17
C GLY A 92 11.67 -10.12 -17.25
N LYS A 93 10.37 -9.92 -17.01
CA LYS A 93 9.32 -10.21 -18.01
C LYS A 93 9.37 -9.27 -19.21
N GLU A 94 9.71 -8.01 -19.00
CA GLU A 94 9.92 -7.04 -20.08
C GLU A 94 11.11 -7.44 -20.97
N GLU A 95 12.22 -7.89 -20.37
CA GLU A 95 13.38 -8.41 -21.10
C GLU A 95 13.03 -9.69 -21.88
N GLU A 96 12.29 -10.62 -21.28
CA GLU A 96 11.78 -11.81 -21.97
C GLU A 96 10.92 -11.44 -23.18
N LEU A 97 9.98 -10.51 -23.01
CA LEU A 97 9.12 -10.02 -24.10
C LEU A 97 9.93 -9.35 -25.20
N HIS A 98 10.92 -8.55 -24.85
CA HIS A 98 11.81 -7.92 -25.82
C HIS A 98 12.61 -8.99 -26.60
N GLY A 99 13.14 -10.00 -25.91
CA GLY A 99 13.84 -11.12 -26.54
C GLY A 99 12.94 -11.95 -27.47
N LEU A 100 11.68 -12.18 -27.08
CA LEU A 100 10.69 -12.87 -27.91
C LEU A 100 10.32 -12.05 -29.15
N LYS A 101 10.12 -10.74 -29.01
CA LYS A 101 9.88 -9.83 -30.15
C LYS A 101 11.03 -9.87 -31.14
N PHE A 102 12.27 -9.78 -30.66
CA PHE A 102 13.44 -9.87 -31.52
C PHE A 102 13.53 -11.22 -32.26
N LYS A 103 13.21 -12.33 -31.59
CA LYS A 103 13.14 -13.65 -32.24
C LYS A 103 12.04 -13.71 -33.30
N LEU A 104 10.86 -13.16 -33.01
CA LEU A 104 9.75 -13.08 -33.96
C LEU A 104 10.11 -12.22 -35.17
N GLU A 105 10.75 -11.07 -34.97
CA GLU A 105 11.23 -10.21 -36.06
C GLU A 105 12.26 -10.94 -36.92
N LYS A 106 13.21 -11.65 -36.30
CA LYS A 106 14.18 -12.47 -37.04
C LYS A 106 13.51 -13.58 -37.84
N LEU A 107 12.53 -14.26 -37.27
CA LEU A 107 11.75 -15.30 -37.96
C LEU A 107 10.91 -14.70 -39.09
N ALA A 108 10.29 -13.54 -38.86
CA ALA A 108 9.51 -12.83 -39.87
C ALA A 108 10.39 -12.37 -41.03
N ALA A 109 11.61 -11.89 -40.75
CA ALA A 109 12.59 -11.53 -41.79
C ALA A 109 13.01 -12.77 -42.61
N LEU A 110 13.31 -13.89 -41.95
CA LEU A 110 13.62 -15.15 -42.63
C LEU A 110 12.44 -15.65 -43.47
N LEU A 111 11.21 -15.50 -42.97
CA LEU A 111 10.01 -15.85 -43.71
C LEU A 111 9.79 -14.92 -44.89
N ALA A 112 10.07 -13.62 -44.77
CA ALA A 112 9.95 -12.65 -45.86
C ALA A 112 11.00 -12.90 -46.97
N ASP A 113 12.20 -13.35 -46.60
CA ASP A 113 13.25 -13.74 -47.56
C ASP A 113 12.92 -15.05 -48.29
N SER A 114 12.05 -15.88 -47.71
CA SER A 114 11.54 -17.10 -48.35
C SER A 114 10.22 -16.80 -49.06
N ASP A 115 10.03 -17.16 -50.33
CA ASP A 115 8.73 -17.03 -51.05
C ASP A 115 7.61 -17.95 -50.49
N LEU A 116 7.62 -18.21 -49.17
CA LEU A 116 6.67 -19.03 -48.44
C LEU A 116 5.46 -18.24 -47.93
N VAL A 117 5.48 -16.90 -48.07
CA VAL A 117 4.38 -16.02 -47.67
C VAL A 117 4.03 -15.05 -48.78
N CYS A 118 2.73 -14.82 -48.96
CA CYS A 118 2.24 -13.90 -49.98
C CYS A 118 2.68 -12.46 -49.64
N PRO A 119 3.24 -11.69 -50.59
CA PRO A 119 3.76 -10.34 -50.34
C PRO A 119 2.68 -9.31 -49.97
N ASP A 120 1.44 -9.53 -50.38
CA ASP A 120 0.34 -8.57 -50.18
C ASP A 120 -0.45 -8.83 -48.88
N CYS A 121 -0.67 -10.10 -48.53
CA CYS A 121 -1.56 -10.51 -47.44
C CYS A 121 -0.83 -11.24 -46.29
N GLY A 122 0.40 -11.72 -46.50
CA GLY A 122 1.14 -12.55 -45.55
C GLY A 122 0.56 -13.95 -45.32
N ALA A 123 -0.29 -14.44 -46.23
CA ALA A 123 -0.82 -15.81 -46.13
C ALA A 123 0.25 -16.84 -46.49
N PRO A 124 0.25 -18.03 -45.85
CA PRO A 124 1.21 -19.08 -46.14
C PRO A 124 1.02 -19.67 -47.54
N LEU A 125 2.12 -20.18 -48.10
CA LEU A 125 2.15 -20.92 -49.36
C LEU A 125 1.45 -22.29 -49.21
N VAL A 126 0.54 -22.58 -50.13
CA VAL A 126 -0.23 -23.84 -50.17
C VAL A 126 0.47 -24.84 -51.09
N THR A 127 0.84 -24.41 -52.30
CA THR A 127 1.44 -25.29 -53.31
C THR A 127 2.56 -24.56 -54.05
N ARG A 128 3.68 -25.25 -54.29
CA ARG A 128 4.79 -24.79 -55.15
C ARG A 128 5.16 -25.91 -56.12
N ASN A 129 4.99 -25.67 -57.41
CA ASN A 129 5.31 -26.64 -58.45
C ASN A 129 6.22 -26.02 -59.51
N TYR A 130 7.12 -26.83 -60.06
CA TYR A 130 8.01 -26.46 -61.15
C TYR A 130 7.63 -27.28 -62.39
N TYR A 131 7.45 -26.61 -63.51
CA TYR A 131 7.16 -27.25 -64.79
C TYR A 131 8.11 -26.74 -65.86
N THR A 132 8.75 -27.67 -66.59
CA THR A 132 9.58 -27.35 -67.75
C THR A 132 8.69 -27.20 -68.99
N ILE A 133 8.66 -26.02 -69.59
CA ILE A 133 7.97 -25.80 -70.88
C ILE A 133 9.00 -25.97 -72.00
N TYR A 134 8.77 -26.96 -72.88
CA TYR A 134 9.63 -27.25 -74.03
C TYR A 134 9.19 -26.39 -75.23
N GLY A 135 10.05 -25.47 -75.67
CA GLY A 135 9.84 -24.63 -76.85
C GLY A 135 10.51 -25.21 -78.11
N PRO A 136 10.07 -24.81 -79.32
CA PRO A 136 10.74 -25.19 -80.56
C PRO A 136 12.12 -24.48 -80.67
N GLY A 137 13.21 -25.25 -80.52
CA GLY A 137 14.59 -24.83 -80.78
C GLY A 137 15.49 -24.74 -79.55
N ASP A 138 15.71 -25.87 -78.85
CA ASP A 138 16.60 -26.04 -77.68
C ASP A 138 16.44 -24.98 -76.56
N GLN A 139 15.28 -24.31 -76.51
CA GLN A 139 14.94 -23.36 -75.46
C GLN A 139 13.94 -24.02 -74.51
N ASP A 140 14.48 -24.63 -73.47
CA ASP A 140 13.71 -25.11 -72.33
C ASP A 140 13.61 -23.97 -71.32
N ALA A 141 12.38 -23.65 -70.91
CA ALA A 141 12.12 -22.67 -69.87
C ALA A 141 11.51 -23.35 -68.65
N ASP A 142 12.17 -23.22 -67.50
CA ASP A 142 11.62 -23.63 -66.22
C ASP A 142 10.64 -22.55 -65.75
N VAL A 143 9.40 -22.95 -65.50
CA VAL A 143 8.35 -22.06 -65.00
C VAL A 143 7.95 -22.49 -63.59
N GLU A 144 7.88 -21.50 -62.70
CA GLU A 144 7.41 -21.67 -61.34
C GLU A 144 5.92 -21.30 -61.21
N TYR A 145 5.15 -22.18 -60.56
CA TYR A 145 3.80 -21.94 -60.10
C TYR A 145 3.75 -21.98 -58.57
N ALA A 146 3.31 -20.87 -57.97
CA ALA A 146 3.12 -20.75 -56.52
C ALA A 146 1.69 -20.29 -56.19
N GLU A 147 1.00 -21.01 -55.31
CA GLU A 147 -0.35 -20.71 -54.85
C GLU A 147 -0.39 -20.56 -53.33
N TYR A 148 -1.03 -19.49 -52.86
CA TYR A 148 -1.10 -19.11 -51.45
C TYR A 148 -2.53 -19.21 -50.93
N GLU A 149 -2.69 -19.35 -49.61
CA GLU A 149 -4.00 -19.60 -48.99
C GLU A 149 -4.99 -18.45 -49.19
N CYS A 150 -4.51 -17.21 -49.34
CA CYS A 150 -5.37 -16.07 -49.66
C CYS A 150 -5.84 -16.05 -51.12
N GLY A 151 -5.57 -17.10 -51.91
CA GLY A 151 -5.95 -17.20 -53.33
C GLY A 151 -5.05 -16.40 -54.27
N TYR A 152 -3.95 -15.83 -53.76
CA TYR A 152 -2.91 -15.24 -54.59
C TYR A 152 -2.16 -16.35 -55.32
N VAL A 153 -1.91 -16.15 -56.60
CA VAL A 153 -1.17 -17.10 -57.45
C VAL A 153 -0.07 -16.33 -58.16
N ARG A 154 1.14 -16.85 -58.15
CA ARG A 154 2.28 -16.36 -58.95
C ARG A 154 2.60 -17.42 -60.00
N ASP A 155 2.40 -17.09 -61.27
CA ASP A 155 2.69 -17.96 -62.42
C ASP A 155 3.59 -17.19 -63.40
N GLU A 156 4.87 -17.56 -63.44
CA GLU A 156 5.86 -16.88 -64.29
C GLU A 156 5.68 -17.17 -65.79
N GLY A 157 4.89 -18.19 -66.15
CA GLY A 157 4.64 -18.59 -67.54
C GLY A 157 3.49 -17.87 -68.21
N ASN A 158 2.74 -17.03 -67.48
CA ASN A 158 1.52 -16.41 -67.98
C ASN A 158 1.33 -14.99 -67.43
N GLU A 159 1.46 -13.96 -68.28
CA GLU A 159 1.34 -12.53 -67.89
C GLU A 159 -0.03 -12.16 -67.27
N ARG A 160 -1.04 -13.04 -67.38
CA ARG A 160 -2.37 -12.89 -66.75
C ARG A 160 -2.55 -13.70 -65.46
N GLY A 161 -1.51 -14.41 -65.00
CA GLY A 161 -1.57 -15.42 -63.94
C GLY A 161 -1.64 -14.87 -62.52
N ASN A 162 -1.30 -13.60 -62.29
CA ASN A 162 -1.32 -13.02 -60.96
C ASN A 162 -2.75 -12.65 -60.52
N ARG A 163 -3.37 -13.53 -59.74
CA ARG A 163 -4.64 -13.22 -59.05
C ARG A 163 -4.33 -12.44 -57.79
N PRO A 164 -4.97 -11.28 -57.55
CA PRO A 164 -4.82 -10.57 -56.29
C PRO A 164 -5.37 -11.41 -55.14
N CYS A 165 -4.88 -11.14 -53.93
CA CYS A 165 -5.39 -11.78 -52.72
C CYS A 165 -6.92 -11.63 -52.65
N GLY A 166 -7.62 -12.74 -52.49
CA GLY A 166 -9.04 -12.74 -52.13
C GLY A 166 -9.19 -12.01 -50.80
N ALA A 167 -10.02 -10.95 -50.78
CA ALA A 167 -10.24 -10.12 -49.60
C ALA A 167 -10.48 -11.01 -48.36
N ARG A 168 -9.56 -10.97 -47.38
CA ARG A 168 -9.75 -11.65 -46.10
C ARG A 168 -11.03 -11.11 -45.48
N GLY A 169 -12.00 -12.00 -45.29
CA GLY A 169 -13.07 -11.79 -44.32
C GLY A 169 -12.45 -11.43 -42.98
N THR A 170 -12.96 -10.36 -42.40
CA THR A 170 -12.72 -9.90 -41.03
C THR A 170 -12.78 -11.07 -40.06
N PHE A 171 -11.64 -11.47 -39.49
CA PHE A 171 -11.61 -12.23 -38.25
C PHE A 171 -11.87 -11.23 -37.11
N GLU A 172 -13.12 -10.77 -37.00
CA GLU A 172 -13.66 -10.24 -35.76
C GLU A 172 -13.90 -11.45 -34.84
N GLY A 173 -12.90 -11.78 -34.04
CA GLY A 173 -13.00 -12.76 -32.96
C GLY A 173 -13.21 -12.03 -31.66
N GLU A 174 -14.45 -12.04 -31.18
CA GLU A 174 -14.89 -11.70 -29.83
C GLU A 174 -14.09 -12.46 -28.76
N THR A 175 -13.51 -11.73 -27.79
CA THR A 175 -13.61 -11.84 -26.31
C THR A 175 -12.35 -11.34 -25.61
#